data_AF-A0A0N9IDN0-F1
#
_entry.id   AF-A0A0N9IDN0-F1
#
_cell.length_a   1.000
_cell.length_b   1.000
_cell.length_c   1.000
_cell.angle_alpha   90.00
_cell.angle_beta   90.00
_cell.angle_gamma   90.00
#
_symmetry.space_group_name_H-M   'P 1'
#
loop_
_entity.id
_entity.type
_entity.pdbx_description
1 polymer ?
#
loop_
_entity_poly.entity_id
_entity_poly.type
_entity_poly.pdbx_seq_one_letter_code
_entity_poly.pdbx_strand_id
1 'polypeptide(L)'
;MTHVLAAVLRDAMVVRLAGLDSLARRVDVPVVELRSLTAAMREILELHQPDGHGRCRGCSAGLRRGRKFPCRVWLIARRHLLAPTDKELHR
;
A
#
# COMPACT_ATOMS: atom_id res chain seq x y z
N MET A 1 14.94 -1.80 13.69
CA MET A 1 15.09 -0.77 12.63
C MET A 1 14.19 -1.02 11.41
N THR A 2 14.10 -2.24 10.85
CA THR A 2 13.26 -2.51 9.66
C THR A 2 11.75 -2.31 9.86
N HIS A 3 11.23 -2.55 11.07
CA HIS A 3 9.80 -2.35 11.37
C HIS A 3 9.37 -0.88 11.38
N VAL A 4 10.27 0.05 11.74
CA VAL A 4 9.97 1.49 11.77
C VAL A 4 9.84 2.02 10.34
N LEU A 5 10.81 1.69 9.47
CA LEU A 5 10.75 2.06 8.05
C LEU A 5 9.50 1.47 7.36
N ALA A 6 9.15 0.24 7.72
CA ALA A 6 7.94 -0.42 7.23
C ALA A 6 6.65 0.29 7.64
N ALA A 7 6.59 0.83 8.86
CA ALA A 7 5.46 1.61 9.36
C ALA A 7 5.36 2.94 8.60
N VAL A 8 6.46 3.70 8.54
CA VAL A 8 6.51 5.00 7.84
C VAL A 8 6.06 4.87 6.38
N LEU A 9 6.57 3.86 5.68
CA LEU A 9 6.21 3.69 4.28
C LEU A 9 4.75 3.26 4.06
N ARG A 10 4.19 2.46 4.98
CA ARG A 10 2.76 2.10 4.94
C ARG A 10 1.91 3.34 5.14
N ASP A 11 2.26 4.19 6.09
CA ASP A 11 1.54 5.43 6.34
C ASP A 11 1.54 6.31 5.09
N ALA A 12 2.70 6.42 4.42
CA ALA A 12 2.80 7.12 3.14
C ALA A 12 1.87 6.53 2.05
N MET A 13 1.77 5.20 1.94
CA MET A 13 0.84 4.55 1.01
C MET A 13 -0.63 4.81 1.37
N VAL A 14 -0.97 4.76 2.66
CA VAL A 14 -2.33 5.04 3.15
C VAL A 14 -2.74 6.47 2.84
N VAL A 15 -1.85 7.44 3.11
CA VAL A 15 -2.05 8.86 2.78
C VAL A 15 -2.26 9.03 1.28
N ARG A 16 -1.43 8.40 0.45
CA ARG A 16 -1.59 8.45 -1.00
C ARG A 16 -2.97 7.96 -1.46
N LEU A 17 -3.37 6.80 -0.95
CA LEU A 17 -4.66 6.19 -1.25
C LEU A 17 -5.83 7.11 -0.86
N ALA A 18 -5.76 7.78 0.30
CA ALA A 18 -6.75 8.79 0.69
C ALA A 18 -6.79 10.00 -0.26
N GLY A 19 -5.63 10.41 -0.79
CA GLY A 19 -5.55 11.42 -1.84
C GLY A 19 -6.26 10.99 -3.13
N LEU A 20 -6.08 9.74 -3.56
CA LEU A 20 -6.76 9.18 -4.73
C LEU A 20 -8.29 9.12 -4.54
N ASP A 21 -8.76 8.69 -3.37
CA ASP A 21 -10.20 8.73 -3.01
C ASP A 21 -10.77 10.16 -3.09
N SER A 22 -9.98 11.15 -2.66
CA SER A 22 -10.39 12.55 -2.66
C SER A 22 -10.45 13.13 -4.07
N LEU A 23 -9.51 12.74 -4.94
CA LEU A 23 -9.52 13.09 -6.36
C LEU A 23 -10.67 12.42 -7.09
N ALA A 24 -11.01 11.16 -6.76
CA ALA A 24 -12.13 10.42 -7.33
C ALA A 24 -13.44 11.21 -7.22
N ARG A 25 -13.67 11.88 -6.08
CA ARG A 25 -14.85 12.70 -5.85
C ARG A 25 -14.96 13.93 -6.77
N ARG A 26 -13.88 14.30 -7.47
CA ARG A 26 -13.78 15.51 -8.31
C ARG A 26 -13.77 15.21 -9.81
N VAL A 27 -13.77 13.95 -10.22
CA VAL A 27 -13.72 13.53 -11.63
C VAL A 27 -14.81 12.49 -11.92
N ASP A 28 -15.33 12.48 -13.14
CA ASP A 28 -16.42 11.59 -13.59
C ASP A 28 -15.97 10.14 -13.86
N VAL A 29 -14.98 9.65 -13.10
CA VAL A 29 -14.73 8.21 -12.95
C VAL A 29 -15.89 7.67 -12.12
N PRO A 30 -16.38 6.43 -12.32
CA PRO A 30 -17.32 5.82 -11.38
C PRO A 30 -16.70 5.87 -9.98
N VAL A 31 -17.09 6.86 -9.17
CA VAL A 31 -16.48 7.18 -7.87
C VAL A 31 -16.56 5.99 -6.93
N VAL A 32 -17.50 5.07 -7.19
CA VAL A 32 -17.63 3.78 -6.52
C VAL A 32 -16.45 2.86 -6.83
N GLU A 33 -16.03 2.73 -8.09
CA GLU A 33 -14.97 1.78 -8.48
C GLU A 33 -13.60 2.20 -7.93
N LEU A 34 -13.25 3.49 -8.01
CA LEU A 34 -11.98 3.98 -7.48
C LEU A 34 -11.92 3.90 -5.95
N ARG A 35 -13.03 4.18 -5.25
CA ARG A 35 -13.10 3.98 -3.79
C ARG A 35 -12.99 2.51 -3.40
N SER A 36 -13.67 1.62 -4.12
CA SER A 36 -13.59 0.18 -3.87
C SER A 36 -12.16 -0.34 -4.10
N LEU A 37 -11.48 0.12 -5.15
CA LEU A 37 -10.09 -0.24 -5.43
C LEU A 37 -9.15 0.28 -4.34
N THR A 38 -9.34 1.52 -3.88
CA THR A 38 -8.56 2.07 -2.78
C THR A 38 -8.78 1.29 -1.48
N ALA A 39 -10.02 0.94 -1.15
CA ALA A 39 -10.35 0.15 0.03
C ALA A 39 -9.66 -1.23 -0.02
N ALA A 40 -9.79 -1.95 -1.14
CA ALA A 40 -9.12 -3.24 -1.34
C ALA A 40 -7.60 -3.13 -1.18
N MET A 41 -6.99 -2.06 -1.70
CA MET A 41 -5.54 -1.86 -1.54
C MET A 41 -5.13 -1.61 -0.08
N ARG A 42 -5.93 -0.89 0.70
CA ARG A 42 -5.68 -0.69 2.14
C ARG A 42 -5.73 -2.01 2.90
N GLU A 43 -6.73 -2.85 2.62
CA GLU A 43 -6.87 -4.17 3.24
C GLU A 43 -5.67 -5.08 2.92
N ILE A 44 -5.23 -5.10 1.65
CA ILE A 44 -4.04 -5.85 1.24
C ILE A 44 -2.79 -5.36 1.99
N LEU A 45 -2.59 -4.04 2.12
CA LEU A 45 -1.45 -3.47 2.83
C LEU A 45 -1.47 -3.81 4.33
N GLU A 46 -2.64 -3.82 4.95
CA GLU A 46 -2.83 -4.21 6.35
C GLU A 46 -2.46 -5.69 6.59
N LEU A 47 -2.91 -6.57 5.70
CA LEU A 47 -2.61 -7.99 5.75
C LEU A 47 -1.10 -8.26 5.59
N HIS A 48 -0.40 -7.47 4.77
CA HIS A 48 1.00 -7.67 4.41
C HIS A 48 2.02 -6.90 5.27
N GLN A 49 1.62 -6.46 6.47
CA GLN A 49 2.51 -5.82 7.42
C GLN A 49 3.58 -6.76 8.00
N PRO A 50 4.69 -6.20 8.52
CA PRO A 50 5.64 -6.97 9.31
C PRO A 50 5.00 -7.45 10.63
N ASP A 51 5.39 -8.65 11.07
CA ASP A 51 5.21 -9.14 12.42
C ASP A 51 6.34 -8.67 13.35
N GLY A 52 6.30 -9.09 14.62
CA GLY A 52 7.34 -8.78 15.61
C GLY A 52 8.74 -9.31 15.25
N HIS A 53 8.85 -10.23 14.28
CA HIS A 53 10.10 -10.81 13.80
C HIS A 53 10.54 -10.24 12.44
N GLY A 54 9.86 -9.21 11.93
CA GLY A 54 10.17 -8.61 10.63
C GLY A 54 9.79 -9.47 9.42
N ARG A 55 8.87 -10.43 9.58
CA ARG A 55 8.29 -11.23 8.49
C ARG A 55 6.91 -10.71 8.13
N CYS A 56 6.49 -10.92 6.90
CA CYS A 56 5.18 -10.48 6.43
C CYS A 56 4.07 -11.41 6.95
N ARG A 57 3.11 -10.86 7.72
CA ARG A 57 1.98 -11.59 8.30
C ARG A 57 1.15 -12.35 7.26
N GLY A 58 0.77 -11.69 6.17
CA GLY A 58 0.00 -12.29 5.08
C GLY A 58 0.75 -13.40 4.32
N CYS A 59 2.08 -13.29 4.17
CA CYS A 59 2.87 -14.33 3.50
C CYS A 59 3.25 -15.51 4.41
N SER A 60 3.21 -15.32 5.73
CA SER A 60 3.48 -16.40 6.70
C SER A 60 2.33 -17.39 6.85
N ALA A 61 1.10 -17.01 6.51
CA ALA A 61 -0.08 -17.85 6.68
C ALA A 61 -0.07 -19.17 5.86
N GLY A 62 0.78 -19.30 4.83
CA GLY A 62 0.82 -20.47 3.94
C GLY A 62 2.12 -21.27 3.89
N LEU A 63 3.21 -20.83 4.55
CA LEU A 63 4.54 -21.48 4.45
C LEU A 63 5.23 -21.56 5.81
N ARG A 64 5.87 -22.71 6.12
CA ARG A 64 6.59 -23.00 7.37
C ARG A 64 7.66 -21.98 7.80
N ARG A 65 8.08 -21.05 6.93
CA ARG A 65 9.11 -20.05 7.24
C ARG A 65 8.69 -18.59 7.06
N GLY A 66 7.52 -18.28 6.50
CA GLY A 66 7.10 -16.91 6.16
C GLY A 66 8.08 -16.11 5.28
N ARG A 67 7.58 -15.14 4.51
CA ARG A 67 8.47 -14.24 3.73
C ARG A 67 9.02 -13.14 4.64
N LYS A 68 10.30 -12.79 4.47
CA LYS A 68 10.85 -11.56 5.05
C LYS A 68 10.08 -10.35 4.50
N PHE A 69 9.85 -9.36 5.36
CA PHE A 69 9.35 -8.06 4.95
C PHE A 69 10.51 -7.19 4.42
N PRO A 70 10.31 -6.36 3.37
CA PRO A 70 9.10 -6.20 2.57
C PRO A 70 8.87 -7.38 1.61
N CYS A 71 7.65 -7.90 1.57
CA CYS A 71 7.27 -8.95 0.64
C CYS A 71 7.02 -8.38 -0.77
N ARG A 72 6.83 -9.26 -1.76
CA ARG A 72 6.62 -8.83 -3.15
C ARG A 72 5.39 -7.93 -3.33
N VAL A 73 4.29 -8.19 -2.61
CA VAL A 73 3.09 -7.32 -2.60
C VAL A 73 3.46 -5.90 -2.17
N TRP A 74 4.22 -5.80 -1.08
CA TRP A 74 4.65 -4.52 -0.53
C TRP A 74 5.56 -3.75 -1.52
N LEU A 75 6.49 -4.45 -2.16
CA LEU A 75 7.37 -3.86 -3.19
C LEU A 75 6.59 -3.35 -4.42
N ILE A 76 5.57 -4.08 -4.85
CA ILE A 76 4.68 -3.68 -5.96
C ILE A 76 3.88 -2.45 -5.55
N ALA A 77 3.24 -2.47 -4.37
CA ALA A 77 2.49 -1.33 -3.86
C ALA A 77 3.38 -0.08 -3.77
N ARG A 78 4.62 -0.19 -3.30
CA ARG A 78 5.57 0.94 -3.29
C ARG A 78 5.79 1.48 -4.70
N ARG A 79 6.05 0.60 -5.66
CA ARG A 79 6.32 1.01 -7.04
C ARG A 79 5.15 1.79 -7.65
N HIS A 80 3.92 1.37 -7.40
CA HIS A 80 2.75 1.96 -8.08
C HIS A 80 2.06 3.06 -7.28
N LEU A 81 2.13 3.03 -5.95
CA LEU A 81 1.50 4.04 -5.09
C LEU A 81 2.44 5.18 -4.76
N LEU A 82 3.76 4.95 -4.67
CA LEU A 82 4.74 6.00 -4.35
C LEU A 82 5.51 6.50 -5.57
N ALA A 83 5.27 5.97 -6.77
CA ALA A 83 5.76 6.63 -7.97
C ALA A 83 5.06 7.98 -8.10
N PRO A 84 5.79 9.06 -8.39
CA PRO A 84 5.19 10.36 -8.67
C PRO A 84 4.17 10.17 -9.79
N THR A 85 2.93 10.55 -9.55
CA THR A 85 1.98 10.66 -10.66
C THR A 85 2.40 11.83 -11.52
N ASP A 86 2.33 11.69 -12.85
CA ASP A 86 2.81 12.66 -13.85
C ASP A 86 2.50 14.14 -13.57
N LYS A 87 1.47 14.43 -12.77
CA LYS A 87 1.15 15.78 -12.26
C LYS A 87 2.24 16.43 -11.38
N GLU A 88 3.17 15.67 -10.79
CA GLU A 88 4.30 16.21 -10.03
C GLU A 88 5.53 16.51 -10.90
N LEU A 89 5.55 16.07 -12.17
CA LEU A 89 6.66 16.32 -13.09
C LEU A 89 6.54 17.66 -13.84
N HIS A 90 5.38 18.32 -13.78
CA HIS A 90 5.04 19.55 -14.52
C HIS A 90 4.75 20.75 -13.61
N ARG A 91 5.24 20.73 -12.37
CA ARG A 91 5.16 21.88 -11.46
C ARG A 91 6.54 22.47 -11.22
#